data_AF-A0AAF0RYS2-F1
#
_entry.id   AF-A0AAF0RYS2-F1
#
_cell.length_a   1.000
_cell.length_b   1.000
_cell.length_c   1.000
_cell.angle_alpha   90.00
_cell.angle_beta   90.00
_cell.angle_gamma   90.00
#
_symmetry.space_group_name_H-M   'P 1'
#
loop_
_entity.id
_entity.type
_entity.pdbx_description
1 polymer ?
#
loop_
_entity_poly.entity_id
_entity_poly.type
_entity_poly.pdbx_seq_one_letter_code
_entity_poly.pdbx_strand_id
1 'polypeptide(L)' 'MTVSLTFVLLIRLVPYALVAVYASRKRYKWLTFFAIYLIIVALINAIVRPDADVRALFSSGGALLLLMHALDIKRR' A
#
# COMPACT_ATOMS: atom_id res chain seq x y z
N MET A 1 3.92 8.24 25.12
CA MET A 1 3.20 8.98 24.06
C MET A 1 2.37 8.00 23.26
N THR A 2 1.07 7.88 23.56
CA THR A 2 0.14 7.07 22.78
C THR A 2 -0.18 7.83 21.49
N VAL A 3 0.63 7.63 20.44
CA VAL A 3 0.27 8.09 19.10
C VAL A 3 -1.05 7.41 18.77
N SER A 4 -2.13 8.20 18.68
CA SER A 4 -3.47 7.66 18.48
C SER A 4 -3.51 6.87 17.17
N LEU A 5 -4.12 5.69 17.20
CA LEU A 5 -4.17 4.75 16.06
C LEU A 5 -4.68 5.45 14.78
N THR A 6 -5.61 6.37 14.97
CA THR A 6 -6.21 7.23 13.94
C THR A 6 -5.17 8.11 13.25
N PHE A 7 -4.20 8.65 13.99
CA PHE A 7 -3.14 9.50 13.46
C PHE A 7 -2.15 8.69 12.62
N VAL A 8 -1.82 7.48 13.07
CA VAL A 8 -0.98 6.52 12.32
C VAL A 8 -1.66 6.08 11.02
N LEU A 9 -2.97 5.88 11.06
CA LEU A 9 -3.80 5.55 9.89
C LEU A 9 -3.81 6.67 8.86
N LEU A 10 -4.04 7.91 9.29
CA LEU A 10 -4.06 9.09 8.40
C LEU A 10 -2.72 9.28 7.70
N ILE A 11 -1.61 9.15 8.43
CA ILE A 11 -0.25 9.25 7.86
C ILE A 11 0.01 8.20 6.78
N ARG A 12 -0.61 7.01 6.87
CA ARG A 12 -0.43 5.94 5.88
C ARG A 12 -1.43 6.02 4.72
N LEU A 13 -2.71 6.25 5.01
CA LEU A 13 -3.78 6.26 4.00
C LEU A 13 -3.68 7.44 3.03
N VAL A 14 -3.32 8.63 3.52
CA VAL A 14 -3.23 9.84 2.70
C VAL A 14 -2.21 9.67 1.55
N PRO A 15 -0.94 9.28 1.79
CA PRO A 15 0.00 9.08 0.70
C PRO A 15 -0.42 7.93 -0.23
N TYR A 16 -1.03 6.85 0.27
CA TYR A 16 -1.50 5.77 -0.60
C TYR A 16 -2.64 6.22 -1.53
N ALA A 17 -3.60 7.00 -1.01
CA ALA A 17 -4.67 7.57 -1.82
C ALA A 17 -4.13 8.56 -2.87
N LEU A 18 -3.17 9.41 -2.50
CA LEU A 18 -2.52 10.32 -3.44
C LEU A 18 -1.77 9.58 -4.54
N VAL A 19 -1.02 8.52 -4.18
CA VAL A 19 -0.32 7.67 -5.16
C VAL A 19 -1.32 6.97 -6.07
N ALA A 20 -2.43 6.45 -5.55
CA ALA A 20 -3.47 5.81 -6.37
C ALA A 20 -4.07 6.80 -7.39
N VAL A 21 -4.39 8.03 -6.97
CA VAL A 21 -4.93 9.07 -7.86
C VAL A 21 -3.90 9.48 -8.90
N TYR A 22 -2.65 9.70 -8.51
CA TYR A 22 -1.58 10.12 -9.41
C TYR A 22 -1.22 9.02 -10.43
N ALA A 23 -1.11 7.77 -9.95
CA ALA A 23 -0.89 6.60 -10.79
C ALA A 23 -2.01 6.39 -11.80
N SER A 24 -3.26 6.57 -11.37
CA SER A 24 -4.43 6.48 -12.23
C SER A 24 -4.40 7.55 -13.33
N ARG A 25 -4.09 8.82 -12.98
CA ARG A 25 -3.96 9.90 -13.97
C ARG A 25 -2.84 9.66 -14.98
N LYS A 26 -1.72 9.06 -14.56
CA LYS A 26 -0.60 8.72 -15.44
C LYS A 26 -0.72 7.36 -16.13
N ARG A 27 -1.85 6.65 -15.96
CA ARG A 27 -2.11 5.29 -16.48
C ARG A 27 -1.08 4.23 -16.03
N TYR A 28 -0.43 4.42 -14.90
CA TYR A 28 0.45 3.40 -14.31
C TYR A 28 -0.38 2.32 -13.63
N LYS A 29 -0.84 1.34 -14.41
CA LYS A 29 -1.76 0.29 -13.94
C LYS A 29 -1.23 -0.44 -12.71
N TRP A 30 0.04 -0.84 -12.72
CA TRP A 30 0.67 -1.57 -11.61
C TRP A 30 0.84 -0.72 -10.35
N LEU A 31 1.15 0.56 -10.50
CA LEU A 31 1.28 1.48 -9.36
C LEU A 31 -0.08 1.74 -8.70
N THR A 32 -1.16 1.82 -9.50
CA THR A 32 -2.53 1.94 -8.97
C THR A 32 -2.92 0.67 -8.20
N PHE A 33 -2.64 -0.52 -8.75
CA PHE A 33 -2.89 -1.80 -8.06
C PHE A 33 -2.12 -1.89 -6.74
N PHE A 34 -0.86 -1.48 -6.74
CA PHE A 34 -0.03 -1.46 -5.54
C PHE A 34 -0.56 -0.49 -4.48
N ALA A 35 -0.97 0.71 -4.88
CA ALA A 35 -1.54 1.69 -3.97
C ALA A 35 -2.86 1.21 -3.34
N ILE A 36 -3.75 0.59 -4.13
CA ILE A 36 -4.99 -0.02 -3.64
C ILE A 36 -4.68 -1.16 -2.66
N TYR A 37 -3.70 -2.01 -2.99
CA TYR A 37 -3.27 -3.09 -2.09
C TYR A 37 -2.81 -2.56 -0.74
N LEU A 38 -1.99 -1.50 -0.71
CA LEU A 38 -1.54 -0.87 0.52
C LEU A 38 -2.68 -0.25 1.35
N ILE A 39 -3.71 0.31 0.69
CA ILE A 39 -4.92 0.80 1.36
C ILE A 39 -5.66 -0.35 2.07
N ILE A 40 -5.83 -1.49 1.39
CA ILE A 40 -6.49 -2.67 1.94
C ILE A 40 -5.69 -3.22 3.14
N VAL A 41 -4.37 -3.36 2.99
CA VAL A 41 -3.50 -3.83 4.08
C VAL A 41 -3.54 -2.87 5.27
N ALA A 42 -3.57 -1.56 5.04
CA ALA A 42 -3.69 -0.57 6.12
C ALA A 42 -5.04 -0.67 6.86
N LEU A 43 -6.14 -0.88 6.14
CA LEU A 43 -7.47 -1.12 6.71
C LEU A 43 -7.52 -2.41 7.53
N ILE A 44 -6.99 -3.52 7.01
CA ILE A 44 -6.93 -4.79 7.73
C ILE A 44 -6.10 -4.64 9.01
N ASN A 45 -4.95 -3.96 8.94
CA ASN A 45 -4.09 -3.74 10.10
C ASN A 45 -4.76 -2.85 11.16
N ALA A 46 -5.65 -1.94 10.74
CA ALA A 46 -6.41 -1.08 11.64
C ALA A 46 -7.54 -1.81 12.37
N ILE A 47 -8.28 -2.66 11.65
CA ILE A 47 -9.49 -3.31 12.15
C ILE A 47 -9.14 -4.61 12.90
N VAL A 48 -8.31 -5.44 12.29
CA VAL A 48 -8.09 -6.83 12.74
C VAL A 48 -6.80 -6.97 13.55
N ARG A 49 -5.84 -6.04 13.41
CA ARG A 49 -4.49 -6.13 14.01
C ARG A 49 -3.90 -7.54 13.88
N PRO A 50 -3.73 -8.04 12.64
CA PRO A 50 -3.40 -9.42 12.39
C PRO A 50 -2.01 -9.79 12.95
N ASP A 51 -1.83 -11.08 13.24
CA ASP A 51 -0.59 -11.65 13.75
C ASP A 51 0.62 -11.37 12.86
N ALA A 52 1.83 -11.54 13.44
CA ALA A 52 3.09 -11.25 12.76
C ALA A 52 3.24 -11.97 11.41
N ASP A 53 2.79 -13.23 11.32
CA ASP A 53 2.90 -14.04 10.11
C ASP A 53 2.05 -13.50 8.96
N VAL A 54 0.83 -13.04 9.28
CA VAL A 54 -0.08 -12.45 8.30
C VAL A 54 0.45 -11.11 7.79
N ARG A 55 1.07 -10.30 8.68
CA ARG A 55 1.76 -9.06 8.29
C ARG A 55 2.97 -9.34 7.41
N ALA A 56 3.72 -10.40 7.67
CA ALA A 56 4.83 -10.83 6.82
C ALA A 56 4.32 -11.27 5.44
N LEU A 57 3.19 -12.00 5.38
CA LEU A 57 2.55 -12.36 4.12
C LEU A 57 2.12 -11.14 3.29
N PHE A 58 1.52 -10.13 3.94
CA PHE A 58 1.17 -8.87 3.28
C PHE A 58 2.41 -8.07 2.83
N SER A 59 3.51 -8.12 3.59
CA SER A 59 4.77 -7.49 3.21
C SER A 59 5.38 -8.15 1.97
N SER A 60 5.37 -9.48 1.91
CA SER A 60 5.82 -10.26 0.75
C SER A 60 4.97 -10.00 -0.50
N GLY A 61 3.64 -9.94 -0.34
CA GLY A 61 2.74 -9.56 -1.45
C GLY A 61 2.98 -8.14 -1.94
N GLY A 62 3.23 -7.20 -1.02
CA GLY A 62 3.63 -5.83 -1.35
C GLY A 62 4.98 -5.75 -2.08
N ALA A 63 5.98 -6.52 -1.66
CA ALA A 63 7.28 -6.59 -2.32
C ALA A 63 7.16 -7.14 -3.76
N LEU A 64 6.30 -8.14 -3.97
CA LEU A 64 6.05 -8.71 -5.29
C LEU A 64 5.38 -7.69 -6.24
N LEU A 65 4.39 -6.94 -5.74
CA LEU A 65 3.75 -5.86 -6.50
C LEU A 65 4.72 -4.71 -6.80
N LEU A 66 5.63 -4.38 -5.87
CA LEU A 66 6.71 -3.41 -6.11
C LEU A 66 7.67 -3.89 -7.19
N LEU A 67 8.04 -5.17 -7.18
CA LEU A 67 8.85 -5.78 -8.24
C LEU A 67 8.15 -5.71 -9.59
N MET A 68 6.86 -6.03 -9.67
CA MET A 68 6.08 -5.88 -10.90
C MET A 68 6.02 -4.42 -11.37
N HIS A 69 5.88 -3.47 -10.45
CA HIS A 69 5.94 -2.05 -10.77
C HIS A 69 7.33 -1.62 -11.27
N ALA A 70 8.42 -2.10 -10.64
CA ALA A 70 9.79 -1.80 -11.05
C ALA A 70 10.09 -2.33 -12.46
N LEU A 71 9.53 -3.50 -12.83
CA LEU A 71 9.62 -4.03 -14.19
C LEU A 71 8.84 -3.16 -15.20
N ASP A 72 7.74 -2.54 -14.80
CA ASP A 72 6.96 -1.62 -15.64
C ASP A 72 7.72 -0.30 -15.89
N ILE A 73 8.47 0.18 -14.90
CA ILE A 73 9.31 1.39 -15.02
C ILE A 73 10.45 1.20 -16.04
N LYS A 74 11.00 -0.02 -16.16
CA LYS A 74 12.16 -0.29 -17.02
C LYS A 74 11.85 -0.32 -18.52
N ARG A 75 10.57 -0.26 -18.92
CA ARG A 75 10.13 -0.40 -20.32
C ARG A 75 10.03 0.93 -21.09
N ARG A 76 10.58 2.04 -20.57
CA ARG A 76 10.76 3.29 -21.31
C ARG A 76 12.21 3.72 -21.32
#